data_AF-A0A914D8R6-F1
#
_entry.id   AF-A0A914D8R6-F1
#
_cell.length_a   1.000
_cell.length_b   1.000
_cell.length_c   1.000
_cell.angle_alpha   90.00
_cell.angle_beta   90.00
_cell.angle_gamma   90.00
#
_symmetry.space_group_name_H-M   'P 1'
#
loop_
_entity.id
_entity.type
_entity.pdbx_description
1 polymer ?
#
loop_
_entity_poly.entity_id
_entity_poly.type
_entity_poly.pdbx_seq_one_letter_code
_entity_poly.pdbx_strand_id
1 'polypeptide(L)'
;VMELSSLWGPLITAGIFAATLSSALASLVSAPKIFQAVCKDRLFPYIGYFEKGYGRNDEPRRAYALTFVISMLMCLIGDLNLIAPIISNFYLCAYALINYACFDNSFVHSPGFRPGFRFYNMWVSLFGALLCVNVMFIISWLMALLTFFFFSLLFFYISRRKPDVNWGSSTQAHNYRNALQGVIKLDHTDEHVKNYRPQILVLTGHPAARPSLVDFFYNITKGKSLMMCGYILPVSVYVTILSEN
;
A
#
# COMPACT_ATOMS: atom_id res chain seq x y z
N VAL A 1 30.20 19.31 26.82
CA VAL A 1 29.66 18.37 27.85
C VAL A 1 30.13 16.95 27.60
N MET A 2 29.87 16.36 26.42
CA MET A 2 30.27 14.97 26.11
C MET A 2 31.81 14.73 26.14
N GLU A 3 32.60 15.73 25.74
CA GLU A 3 34.07 15.67 25.78
C GLU A 3 34.63 15.65 27.22
N LEU A 4 33.96 16.35 28.15
CA LEU A 4 34.35 16.45 29.57
C LEU A 4 34.11 15.15 30.35
N SER A 5 33.22 14.29 29.84
CA SER A 5 32.95 12.95 30.39
C SER A 5 33.77 11.84 29.73
N SER A 6 34.62 12.17 28.75
CA SER A 6 35.38 11.19 27.97
C SER A 6 36.81 11.02 28.49
N LEU A 7 37.34 9.79 28.40
CA LEU A 7 38.73 9.50 28.77
C LEU A 7 39.74 10.21 27.85
N TRP A 8 39.36 10.46 26.58
CA TRP A 8 40.18 11.15 25.59
C TRP A 8 39.30 11.95 24.61
N GLY A 9 39.32 13.28 24.75
CA GLY A 9 38.48 14.21 23.98
C GLY A 9 38.61 14.12 22.45
N PRO A 10 39.83 14.06 21.88
CA PRO A 10 40.01 13.93 20.43
C PRO A 10 39.34 12.68 19.83
N LEU A 11 39.25 11.59 20.58
CA LEU A 11 38.60 10.36 20.12
C LEU A 11 37.09 10.57 19.88
N ILE A 12 36.44 11.39 20.70
CA ILE A 12 35.02 11.74 20.52
C ILE A 12 34.84 12.50 19.21
N THR A 13 35.70 13.48 18.92
CA THR A 13 35.62 14.25 17.67
C THR A 13 35.83 13.37 16.44
N ALA A 14 36.82 12.48 16.47
CA ALA A 14 37.06 11.50 15.41
C ALA A 14 35.87 10.55 15.22
N GLY A 15 35.25 10.10 16.33
CA GLY A 15 34.04 9.29 16.32
C GLY A 15 32.84 10.01 15.70
N ILE A 16 32.65 11.30 15.98
CA ILE A 16 31.59 12.12 15.37
C ILE A 16 31.79 12.21 13.86
N PHE A 17 33.00 12.48 13.38
CA PHE A 17 33.28 12.51 11.93
C PHE A 17 33.03 11.14 11.29
N ALA A 18 33.50 10.06 11.90
CA ALA A 18 33.28 8.71 11.38
C ALA A 18 31.79 8.34 11.33
N ALA A 19 31.03 8.61 12.39
CA ALA A 19 29.61 8.27 12.49
C ALA A 19 28.75 9.09 11.51
N THR A 20 29.03 10.38 11.37
CA THR A 20 28.29 11.28 10.47
C THR A 20 28.57 10.97 9.00
N LEU A 21 29.84 10.80 8.61
CA LEU A 21 30.22 10.45 7.23
C LEU A 21 29.67 9.08 6.83
N SER A 22 29.75 8.08 7.73
CA SER A 22 29.22 6.74 7.46
C SER A 22 27.70 6.76 7.23
N SER A 23 26.95 7.42 8.10
CA SER A 23 25.48 7.52 8.00
C SER A 23 25.04 8.32 6.77
N ALA A 24 25.77 9.39 6.44
CA ALA A 24 25.52 10.19 5.25
C ALA A 24 25.76 9.39 3.96
N LEU A 25 26.87 8.64 3.89
CA LEU A 25 27.18 7.80 2.73
C LEU A 25 26.16 6.67 2.55
N ALA A 26 25.74 6.01 3.64
CA ALA A 26 24.69 4.99 3.59
C ALA A 26 23.36 5.56 3.05
N SER A 27 23.01 6.77 3.45
CA SER A 27 21.79 7.46 2.98
C SER A 27 21.91 7.88 1.50
N LEU A 28 23.10 8.34 1.09
CA LEU A 28 23.38 8.75 -0.29
C LEU A 28 23.31 7.58 -1.28
N VAL A 29 23.65 6.36 -0.86
CA VAL A 29 23.55 5.15 -1.69
C VAL A 29 22.15 4.53 -1.66
N SER A 30 21.46 4.56 -0.52
CA SER A 30 20.15 3.90 -0.37
C SER A 30 19.01 4.68 -1.05
N ALA A 31 18.94 6.01 -0.87
CA ALA A 31 17.82 6.80 -1.38
C ALA A 31 17.65 6.73 -2.92
N PRO A 32 18.71 6.86 -3.74
CA PRO A 32 18.60 6.73 -5.19
C PRO A 32 18.15 5.34 -5.65
N LYS A 33 18.58 4.28 -4.95
CA LYS A 33 18.21 2.89 -5.30
C LYS A 33 16.75 2.60 -4.97
N ILE A 34 16.25 3.09 -3.84
CA ILE A 34 14.82 3.01 -3.50
C ILE A 34 14.00 3.78 -4.54
N PHE A 35 14.42 5.01 -4.88
CA PHE A 35 13.72 5.81 -5.86
C PHE A 35 13.72 5.18 -7.26
N GLN A 36 14.84 4.58 -7.68
CA GLN A 36 14.92 3.83 -8.94
C GLN A 36 13.94 2.66 -8.97
N ALA A 37 13.83 1.89 -7.88
CA ALA A 37 12.86 0.79 -7.79
C ALA A 37 11.42 1.29 -7.96
N VAL A 38 11.05 2.37 -7.27
CA VAL A 38 9.73 3.01 -7.41
C VAL A 38 9.47 3.48 -8.86
N CYS A 39 10.50 3.98 -9.56
CA CYS A 39 10.36 4.39 -10.96
C CYS A 39 10.14 3.20 -11.89
N LYS A 40 10.78 2.05 -11.64
CA LYS A 40 10.60 0.80 -12.41
C LYS A 40 9.21 0.21 -12.25
N ASP A 41 8.59 0.40 -11.08
CA ASP A 41 7.22 -0.02 -10.83
C ASP A 41 6.17 0.80 -11.61
N ARG A 42 6.60 1.88 -12.29
CA ARG A 42 5.76 2.76 -13.14
C ARG A 42 4.46 3.22 -12.48
N LEU A 43 4.48 3.36 -11.16
CA LEU A 43 3.36 3.86 -10.36
C LEU A 43 3.01 5.31 -10.71
N PHE A 44 4.00 6.10 -11.11
CA PHE A 44 3.83 7.49 -11.52
C PHE A 44 4.30 7.67 -12.98
N PRO A 45 3.48 8.24 -13.88
CA PRO A 45 3.76 8.27 -15.31
C PRO A 45 4.95 9.16 -15.70
N TYR A 46 5.27 10.18 -14.90
CA TYR A 46 6.28 11.19 -15.26
C TYR A 46 7.68 10.94 -14.67
N ILE A 47 7.83 9.97 -13.76
CA ILE A 47 9.12 9.71 -13.09
C ILE A 47 9.98 8.64 -13.77
N GLY A 48 9.47 7.99 -14.83
CA GLY A 48 10.19 6.94 -15.57
C GLY A 48 11.56 7.37 -16.10
N TYR A 49 11.83 8.67 -16.22
CA TYR A 49 13.15 9.19 -16.54
C TYR A 49 14.26 8.71 -15.57
N PHE A 50 13.93 8.50 -14.29
CA PHE A 50 14.89 8.09 -13.26
C PHE A 50 15.05 6.57 -13.13
N GLU A 51 14.31 5.76 -13.91
CA GLU A 51 14.38 4.28 -13.87
C GLU A 51 15.70 3.74 -14.47
N LYS A 52 16.31 4.51 -15.38
CA LYS A 52 17.50 4.10 -16.15
C LYS A 52 18.74 3.98 -15.26
N GLY A 53 19.20 2.76 -15.01
CA GLY A 53 20.51 2.50 -14.42
C GLY A 53 21.61 2.39 -15.47
N TYR A 54 22.85 2.55 -15.01
CA TYR A 54 24.03 2.65 -15.85
C TYR A 54 25.12 1.68 -15.37
N GLY A 55 25.79 1.03 -16.33
CA GLY A 55 26.90 0.12 -16.07
C GLY A 55 26.46 -1.27 -15.60
N ARG A 56 27.42 -2.08 -15.15
CA ARG A 56 27.21 -3.49 -14.78
C ARG A 56 26.38 -3.68 -13.51
N ASN A 57 26.34 -2.66 -12.64
CA ASN A 57 25.63 -2.69 -11.35
C ASN A 57 24.30 -1.90 -11.38
N ASP A 58 23.83 -1.51 -12.57
CA ASP A 58 22.55 -0.79 -12.75
C ASP A 58 22.41 0.50 -11.90
N GLU A 59 23.50 1.25 -11.74
CA GLU A 59 23.54 2.40 -10.83
C GLU A 59 22.73 3.59 -11.35
N PRO A 60 21.78 4.15 -10.57
CA PRO A 60 20.86 5.20 -11.03
C PRO A 60 21.49 6.60 -10.96
N ARG A 61 22.41 6.91 -11.88
CA ARG A 61 23.15 8.20 -11.93
C ARG A 61 22.25 9.43 -11.85
N ARG A 62 21.08 9.37 -12.50
CA ARG A 62 20.08 10.46 -12.50
C ARG A 62 19.45 10.66 -11.13
N ALA A 63 19.16 9.58 -10.42
CA ALA A 63 18.63 9.66 -9.06
C ALA A 63 19.69 10.13 -8.06
N TYR A 64 20.96 9.73 -8.22
CA TYR A 64 22.07 10.30 -7.43
C TYR A 64 22.17 11.82 -7.60
N ALA A 65 22.07 12.33 -8.84
CA ALA A 65 22.07 13.77 -9.09
C ALA A 65 20.89 14.47 -8.41
N LEU A 66 19.69 13.89 -8.44
CA LEU A 66 18.51 14.42 -7.74
C LEU A 66 18.74 14.46 -6.22
N THR A 67 19.19 13.35 -5.63
CA THR A 67 19.49 13.27 -4.19
C THR A 67 20.57 14.28 -3.78
N PHE A 68 21.61 14.46 -4.61
CA PHE A 68 22.64 15.46 -4.38
C PHE A 68 22.06 16.88 -4.33
N VAL A 69 21.25 17.28 -5.31
CA VAL A 69 20.61 18.60 -5.34
C VAL A 69 19.72 18.81 -4.11
N ILE A 70 18.89 17.84 -3.76
CA ILE A 70 18.02 17.92 -2.57
C ILE A 70 18.85 18.04 -1.29
N SER A 71 19.90 17.23 -1.14
CA SER A 71 20.79 17.29 0.03
C SER A 71 21.50 18.64 0.13
N MET A 72 21.94 19.21 -0.99
CA MET A 72 22.60 20.50 -1.02
C MET A 72 21.65 21.62 -0.59
N LEU A 73 20.40 21.60 -1.06
CA LEU A 73 19.36 22.55 -0.63
C LEU A 73 19.10 22.47 0.88
N MET A 74 19.07 21.27 1.46
CA MET A 74 18.92 21.11 2.91
C MET A 74 20.16 21.59 3.68
N CYS A 75 21.37 21.33 3.17
CA CYS A 75 22.61 21.84 3.77
C CYS A 75 22.71 23.37 3.75
N LEU A 76 22.15 24.04 2.73
CA LEU A 76 22.14 25.51 2.63
C LEU A 76 21.32 26.20 3.73
N ILE A 77 20.41 25.49 4.40
CA ILE A 77 19.64 26.04 5.55
C ILE A 77 20.59 26.39 6.70
N GLY A 78 21.70 25.64 6.87
CA GLY A 78 22.75 25.96 7.84
C GLY A 78 22.37 25.75 9.32
N ASP A 79 21.13 25.34 9.62
CA ASP A 79 20.65 25.09 10.99
C ASP A 79 20.11 23.67 11.15
N LEU A 80 20.83 22.85 11.91
CA LEU A 80 20.46 21.48 12.22
C LEU A 80 19.13 21.40 12.99
N ASN A 81 18.83 22.38 13.85
CA ASN A 81 17.62 22.37 14.67
C ASN A 81 16.35 22.58 13.84
N LEU A 82 16.46 23.25 12.69
CA LEU A 82 15.36 23.39 11.74
C LEU A 82 15.19 22.13 10.87
N ILE A 83 16.29 21.47 10.52
CA ILE A 83 16.28 20.28 9.65
C ILE A 83 15.80 19.04 10.42
N ALA A 84 16.20 18.90 11.68
CA ALA A 84 15.93 17.68 12.47
C ALA A 84 14.43 17.33 12.56
N PRO A 85 13.50 18.25 12.91
CA PRO A 85 12.07 17.95 12.95
C PRO A 85 11.49 17.53 11.59
N ILE A 86 12.01 18.07 10.49
CA ILE A 86 11.56 17.73 9.13
C ILE A 86 11.91 16.27 8.84
N ILE A 87 13.18 15.90 9.00
CA ILE A 87 13.67 14.54 8.75
C ILE A 87 12.97 13.54 9.69
N SER A 88 12.87 13.85 10.99
CA SER A 88 12.20 13.00 11.97
C SER A 88 10.76 12.70 11.57
N ASN A 89 9.99 13.70 11.12
CA ASN A 89 8.61 13.47 10.69
C ASN A 89 8.50 12.56 9.46
N PHE A 90 9.38 12.69 8.46
CA PHE A 90 9.39 11.77 7.31
C PHE A 90 9.72 10.33 7.71
N TYR A 91 10.72 10.13 8.59
CA TYR A 91 11.06 8.79 9.09
C TYR A 91 9.94 8.19 9.94
N LEU A 92 9.34 8.96 10.85
CA LEU A 92 8.22 8.48 11.66
C LEU A 92 7.01 8.15 10.80
N CYS A 93 6.74 8.90 9.74
CA CYS A 93 5.68 8.59 8.79
C CYS A 93 5.94 7.25 8.07
N ALA A 94 7.16 7.02 7.59
CA ALA A 94 7.54 5.75 6.97
C ALA A 94 7.40 4.57 7.95
N TYR A 95 7.83 4.74 9.21
CA TYR A 95 7.64 3.72 10.24
C TYR A 95 6.17 3.49 10.59
N ALA A 96 5.35 4.53 10.64
CA ALA A 96 3.91 4.42 10.85
C ALA A 96 3.24 3.63 9.71
N LEU A 97 3.59 3.94 8.46
CA LEU A 97 3.05 3.28 7.27
C LEU A 97 3.45 1.81 7.19
N ILE A 98 4.72 1.47 7.46
CA ILE A 98 5.19 0.08 7.46
C ILE A 98 4.47 -0.72 8.55
N ASN A 99 4.36 -0.18 9.76
CA ASN A 99 3.66 -0.83 10.86
C ASN A 99 2.17 -1.01 10.55
N TYR A 100 1.52 0.02 10.01
CA TYR A 100 0.11 -0.07 9.64
C TYR A 100 -0.11 -1.08 8.49
N ALA A 101 0.76 -1.12 7.49
CA ALA A 101 0.67 -2.08 6.39
C ALA A 101 0.82 -3.53 6.88
N CYS A 102 1.74 -3.78 7.83
CA CYS A 102 1.88 -5.08 8.48
C CYS A 102 0.63 -5.48 9.27
N PHE A 103 0.02 -4.54 10.00
CA PHE A 103 -1.24 -4.77 10.69
C PHE A 103 -2.38 -5.07 9.72
N ASP A 104 -2.59 -4.24 8.70
CA ASP A 104 -3.68 -4.39 7.71
C ASP A 104 -3.61 -5.73 6.99
N ASN A 105 -2.42 -6.12 6.50
CA ASN A 105 -2.25 -7.41 5.82
C ASN A 105 -2.55 -8.62 6.72
N SER A 106 -2.15 -8.57 8.00
CA SER A 106 -2.51 -9.59 8.99
C SER A 106 -3.99 -9.60 9.31
N PHE A 107 -4.61 -8.43 9.47
CA PHE A 107 -6.02 -8.30 9.80
C PHE A 107 -6.90 -8.89 8.69
N VAL A 108 -6.55 -8.63 7.43
CA VAL A 108 -7.25 -9.14 6.24
C VAL A 108 -6.95 -10.60 5.94
N HIS A 109 -5.91 -11.17 6.56
CA HIS A 109 -5.42 -12.52 6.24
C HIS A 109 -5.02 -12.62 4.75
N SER A 110 -4.26 -11.63 4.26
CA SER A 110 -3.79 -11.60 2.87
C SER A 110 -3.00 -12.87 2.55
N PRO A 111 -3.30 -13.61 1.46
CA PRO A 111 -2.68 -14.91 1.17
C PRO A 111 -1.14 -14.88 1.08
N GLY A 112 -0.59 -13.76 0.59
CA GLY A 112 0.85 -13.55 0.43
C GLY A 112 1.57 -13.10 1.71
N PHE A 113 0.84 -12.76 2.78
CA PHE A 113 1.43 -12.26 4.02
C PHE A 113 1.43 -13.36 5.10
N ARG A 114 2.57 -14.04 5.26
CA ARG A 114 2.76 -15.13 6.24
C ARG A 114 4.01 -14.89 7.09
N PRO A 115 3.94 -14.00 8.09
CA PRO A 115 5.10 -13.66 8.91
C PRO A 115 5.56 -14.89 9.72
N GLY A 116 6.76 -15.41 9.40
CA GLY A 116 7.36 -16.55 10.11
C GLY A 116 8.11 -16.18 11.39
N PHE A 117 8.16 -14.90 11.75
CA PHE A 117 8.89 -14.43 12.92
C PHE A 117 8.12 -14.72 14.21
N ARG A 118 8.78 -15.42 15.15
CA ARG A 118 8.16 -15.91 16.39
C ARG A 118 7.49 -14.83 17.26
N PHE A 119 8.07 -13.63 17.33
CA PHE A 119 7.56 -12.54 18.16
C PHE A 119 6.72 -11.52 17.39
N TYR A 120 6.32 -11.85 16.16
CA TYR A 120 5.42 -11.00 15.39
C TYR A 120 4.01 -11.05 16.00
N ASN A 121 3.42 -9.87 16.24
CA ASN A 121 2.03 -9.73 16.65
C ASN A 121 1.41 -8.52 15.94
N MET A 122 0.25 -8.70 15.29
CA MET A 122 -0.42 -7.63 14.55
C MET A 122 -0.75 -6.42 15.44
N TRP A 123 -1.13 -6.64 16.71
CA TRP A 123 -1.53 -5.59 17.63
C TRP A 123 -0.33 -4.75 18.09
N VAL A 124 0.84 -5.37 18.21
CA VAL A 124 2.10 -4.64 18.48
C VAL A 124 2.44 -3.73 17.30
N SER A 125 2.19 -4.20 16.08
CA SER A 125 2.39 -3.38 14.88
C SER A 125 1.41 -2.21 14.83
N LEU A 126 0.12 -2.42 15.13
CA LEU A 126 -0.85 -1.33 15.25
C LEU A 126 -0.45 -0.32 16.34
N PHE A 127 -0.04 -0.80 17.51
CA PHE A 127 0.45 0.05 18.59
C PHE A 127 1.67 0.88 18.15
N GLY A 128 2.63 0.26 17.44
CA GLY A 128 3.78 0.96 16.88
C GLY A 128 3.39 2.05 15.89
N ALA A 129 2.42 1.78 15.00
CA ALA A 129 1.91 2.77 14.07
C ALA A 129 1.28 3.98 14.80
N LEU A 130 0.40 3.71 15.77
CA LEU A 130 -0.22 4.77 16.57
C LEU A 130 0.81 5.56 17.36
N LEU A 131 1.81 4.89 17.95
CA LEU A 131 2.89 5.54 18.70
C LEU A 131 3.70 6.48 17.79
N CYS A 132 4.06 6.04 16.58
CA CYS A 132 4.73 6.89 15.60
C CYS A 132 3.90 8.13 15.25
N VAL A 133 2.60 7.97 15.01
CA VAL A 133 1.70 9.11 14.71
C VAL A 133 1.62 10.07 15.89
N ASN A 134 1.44 9.57 17.12
CA ASN A 134 1.41 10.41 18.31
C ASN A 134 2.70 11.22 18.48
N VAL A 135 3.87 10.58 18.32
CA VAL A 135 5.16 11.28 18.43
C VAL A 135 5.34 12.33 17.32
N MET A 136 4.86 12.09 16.09
CA MET A 136 4.88 13.11 15.03
C MET A 136 4.14 14.39 15.46
N PHE A 137 2.94 14.25 16.04
CA PHE A 137 2.16 15.41 16.51
C PHE A 137 2.83 16.12 17.69
N ILE A 138 3.53 15.38 18.57
CA ILE A 138 4.29 15.96 19.70
C ILE A 138 5.50 16.78 19.19
N ILE A 139 6.23 16.28 18.19
CA ILE A 139 7.41 16.97 17.64
C ILE A 139 6.98 18.27 16.94
N SER A 140 6.03 18.19 16.02
CA SER A 140 5.51 19.36 15.31
C SER A 140 4.19 19.03 14.63
N TRP A 141 3.09 19.52 15.21
CA TRP A 141 1.74 19.29 14.67
C TRP A 141 1.56 19.85 13.25
N LEU A 142 2.16 21.01 12.94
CA LEU A 142 2.10 21.62 11.60
C LEU A 142 2.77 20.74 10.54
N MET A 143 3.99 20.27 10.81
CA MET A 143 4.72 19.39 9.90
C MET A 143 4.06 18.01 9.79
N ALA A 144 3.47 17.51 10.89
CA ALA A 144 2.69 16.27 10.88
C ALA A 144 1.46 16.39 9.96
N LEU A 145 0.67 17.46 10.07
CA LEU A 145 -0.48 17.68 9.17
C LEU A 145 -0.06 17.80 7.70
N LEU A 146 1.04 18.52 7.43
CA LEU A 146 1.55 18.68 6.08
C LEU A 146 2.03 17.34 5.48
N THR A 147 2.75 16.53 6.26
CA THR A 147 3.17 15.19 5.82
C THR A 147 1.96 14.27 5.56
N PHE A 148 0.98 14.22 6.48
CA PHE A 148 -0.26 13.48 6.25
C PHE A 148 -1.02 13.93 5.01
N PHE A 149 -1.08 15.24 4.75
CA PHE A 149 -1.72 15.79 3.56
C PHE A 149 -1.04 15.31 2.28
N PHE A 150 0.29 15.41 2.17
CA PHE A 150 1.02 14.96 0.98
C PHE A 150 0.90 13.44 0.77
N PHE A 151 1.01 12.63 1.82
CA PHE A 151 0.86 11.18 1.72
C PHE A 151 -0.58 10.77 1.39
N SER A 152 -1.58 11.45 1.93
CA SER A 152 -3.00 11.21 1.59
C SER A 152 -3.27 11.53 0.12
N LEU A 153 -2.73 12.64 -0.38
CA LEU A 153 -2.84 13.01 -1.80
C LEU A 153 -2.17 11.97 -2.70
N LEU A 154 -0.96 11.51 -2.34
CA LEU A 154 -0.24 10.45 -3.05
C LEU A 154 -1.06 9.15 -3.08
N PHE A 155 -1.58 8.73 -1.93
CA PHE A 155 -2.38 7.52 -1.78
C PHE A 155 -3.67 7.58 -2.63
N PHE A 156 -4.36 8.72 -2.57
CA PHE A 156 -5.59 8.93 -3.35
C PHE A 156 -5.28 8.95 -4.86
N TYR A 157 -4.18 9.59 -5.27
CA TYR A 157 -3.73 9.61 -6.65
C TYR A 157 -3.50 8.17 -7.19
N ILE A 158 -2.75 7.35 -6.45
CA ILE A 158 -2.48 5.95 -6.83
C ILE A 158 -3.78 5.14 -6.85
N SER A 159 -4.63 5.28 -5.82
CA SER A 159 -5.92 4.58 -5.74
C SER A 159 -6.86 4.87 -6.91
N ARG A 160 -6.83 6.11 -7.43
CA ARG A 160 -7.63 6.50 -8.61
C ARG A 160 -7.05 5.96 -9.91
N ARG A 161 -5.72 5.91 -10.03
CA ARG A 161 -5.06 5.42 -11.25
C ARG A 161 -5.19 3.92 -11.45
N LYS A 162 -5.32 3.13 -10.37
CA LYS A 162 -5.38 1.66 -10.39
C LYS A 162 -4.34 1.08 -11.37
N PRO A 163 -3.04 1.35 -11.16
CA PRO A 163 -2.01 0.80 -12.04
C PRO A 163 -2.10 -0.72 -12.04
N ASP A 164 -1.84 -1.34 -13.19
CA ASP A 164 -1.87 -2.79 -13.33
C ASP A 164 -0.62 -3.38 -12.68
N VAL A 165 -0.75 -3.71 -11.39
CA VAL A 165 0.34 -4.18 -10.53
C VAL A 165 0.06 -5.58 -10.02
N ASN A 166 1.10 -6.42 -10.04
CA ASN A 166 1.02 -7.84 -9.72
C ASN A 166 0.82 -8.18 -8.22
N TRP A 167 0.94 -7.20 -7.32
CA TRP A 167 0.87 -7.41 -5.87
C TRP A 167 -0.54 -7.24 -5.26
N GLY A 168 -1.56 -6.92 -6.07
CA GLY A 168 -2.97 -6.85 -5.64
C GLY A 168 -3.29 -5.72 -4.66
N SER A 169 -4.57 -5.35 -4.51
CA SER A 169 -4.98 -4.25 -3.62
C SER A 169 -5.53 -4.76 -2.28
N SER A 170 -5.11 -4.16 -1.16
CA SER A 170 -5.72 -4.41 0.16
C SER A 170 -7.23 -4.22 0.13
N THR A 171 -7.75 -3.22 -0.58
CA THR A 171 -9.20 -2.95 -0.68
C THR A 171 -9.96 -4.12 -1.32
N GLN A 172 -9.39 -4.74 -2.36
CA GLN A 172 -10.00 -5.93 -2.98
C GLN A 172 -9.99 -7.12 -2.01
N ALA A 173 -8.90 -7.28 -1.26
CA ALA A 173 -8.78 -8.33 -0.25
C ALA A 173 -9.80 -8.16 0.89
N HIS A 174 -10.00 -6.92 1.38
CA HIS A 174 -11.05 -6.57 2.35
C HIS A 174 -12.45 -6.90 1.81
N ASN A 175 -12.77 -6.51 0.58
CA ASN A 175 -14.07 -6.79 -0.04
C ASN A 175 -14.34 -8.29 -0.14
N TYR A 176 -13.33 -9.07 -0.56
CA TYR A 176 -13.44 -10.52 -0.63
C TYR A 176 -13.66 -11.15 0.74
N ARG A 177 -12.86 -10.77 1.74
CA ARG A 177 -12.99 -11.27 3.12
C ARG A 177 -14.35 -10.92 3.71
N ASN A 178 -14.82 -9.69 3.53
CA ASN A 178 -16.13 -9.25 4.01
C ASN A 178 -17.27 -10.03 3.35
N ALA A 179 -17.19 -10.28 2.04
CA ALA A 179 -18.16 -11.10 1.33
C ALA A 179 -18.16 -12.55 1.84
N LEU A 180 -16.99 -13.18 1.97
CA LEU A 180 -16.85 -14.55 2.47
C LEU A 180 -17.36 -14.69 3.92
N GLN A 181 -16.96 -13.79 4.80
CA GLN A 181 -17.44 -13.78 6.19
C GLN A 181 -18.95 -13.53 6.25
N GLY A 182 -19.49 -12.70 5.36
CA GLY A 182 -20.92 -12.49 5.21
C GLY A 182 -21.66 -13.77 4.84
N VAL A 183 -21.14 -14.54 3.88
CA VAL A 183 -21.73 -15.83 3.47
C VAL A 183 -21.63 -16.87 4.58
N ILE A 184 -20.48 -17.01 5.25
CA ILE A 184 -20.32 -17.94 6.39
C ILE A 184 -21.26 -17.57 7.54
N LYS A 185 -21.42 -16.28 7.83
CA LYS A 185 -22.36 -15.81 8.85
C LYS A 185 -23.80 -16.12 8.48
N LEU A 186 -24.14 -16.07 7.18
CA LEU A 186 -25.47 -16.39 6.69
C LEU A 186 -25.82 -17.88 6.86
N ASP A 187 -24.84 -18.78 6.74
CA ASP A 187 -25.01 -20.23 6.96
C ASP A 187 -25.47 -20.56 8.40
N HIS A 188 -25.02 -19.79 9.38
CA HIS A 188 -25.40 -19.94 10.79
C HIS A 188 -26.61 -19.10 11.21
N THR A 189 -27.24 -18.36 10.29
CA THR A 189 -28.38 -17.49 10.62
C THR A 189 -29.69 -18.24 10.38
N ASP A 190 -30.51 -18.37 11.41
CA ASP A 190 -31.82 -19.02 11.28
C ASP A 190 -32.73 -18.28 10.29
N GLU A 191 -33.36 -19.05 9.40
CA GLU A 191 -34.33 -18.51 8.45
C GLU A 191 -35.61 -18.10 9.17
N HIS A 192 -35.95 -16.81 9.13
CA HIS A 192 -37.22 -16.30 9.66
C HIS A 192 -38.13 -15.82 8.53
N VAL A 193 -39.40 -16.22 8.55
CA VAL A 193 -40.45 -15.83 7.59
C VAL A 193 -40.50 -14.32 7.29
N LYS A 194 -40.24 -13.45 8.28
CA LYS A 194 -40.24 -11.98 8.11
C LYS A 194 -39.04 -11.44 7.32
N ASN A 195 -37.97 -12.22 7.25
CA ASN A 195 -36.74 -11.88 6.53
C ASN A 195 -36.61 -12.62 5.20
N TYR A 196 -37.68 -13.28 4.73
CA TYR A 196 -37.68 -13.96 3.45
C TYR A 196 -37.28 -13.02 2.31
N ARG A 197 -36.32 -13.47 1.49
CA ARG A 197 -35.89 -12.79 0.27
C ARG A 197 -35.86 -13.82 -0.87
N PRO A 198 -36.58 -13.60 -1.98
CA PRO A 198 -36.62 -14.56 -3.08
C PRO A 198 -35.26 -14.61 -3.78
N GLN A 199 -34.61 -15.78 -3.76
CA GLN A 199 -33.39 -16.05 -4.53
C GLN A 199 -33.80 -16.75 -5.83
N ILE A 200 -33.50 -16.15 -6.98
CA ILE A 200 -34.06 -16.59 -8.26
C ILE A 200 -32.95 -17.06 -9.20
N LEU A 201 -33.02 -18.32 -9.63
CA LEU A 201 -32.27 -18.84 -10.76
C LEU A 201 -33.12 -18.72 -12.03
N VAL A 202 -32.65 -17.92 -12.97
CA VAL A 202 -33.36 -17.58 -14.20
C VAL A 202 -32.69 -18.29 -15.38
N LEU A 203 -33.39 -19.23 -16.02
CA LEU A 203 -32.88 -19.98 -17.17
C LEU A 203 -33.01 -19.17 -18.46
N THR A 204 -32.16 -18.14 -18.60
CA THR A 204 -32.20 -17.19 -19.72
C THR A 204 -31.55 -17.74 -20.99
N GLY A 205 -30.66 -18.72 -20.88
CA GLY A 205 -29.74 -19.03 -21.98
C GLY A 205 -28.67 -17.93 -22.07
N HIS A 206 -28.33 -17.50 -23.28
CA HIS A 206 -27.50 -16.29 -23.44
C HIS A 206 -28.27 -15.07 -22.93
N PRO A 207 -27.78 -14.30 -21.92
CA PRO A 207 -28.55 -13.21 -21.33
C PRO A 207 -28.98 -12.12 -22.33
N ALA A 208 -28.17 -11.85 -23.36
CA ALA A 208 -28.52 -10.88 -24.40
C ALA A 208 -29.58 -11.39 -25.39
N ALA A 209 -29.85 -12.71 -25.45
CA ALA A 209 -30.88 -13.26 -26.33
C ALA A 209 -32.30 -13.10 -25.78
N ARG A 210 -32.45 -12.95 -24.45
CA ARG A 210 -33.74 -12.80 -23.76
C ARG A 210 -33.71 -11.68 -22.70
N PRO A 211 -33.46 -10.42 -23.11
CA PRO A 211 -33.35 -9.30 -22.16
C PRO A 211 -34.66 -9.03 -21.41
N SER A 212 -35.82 -9.21 -22.06
CA SER A 212 -37.14 -9.02 -21.42
C SER A 212 -37.36 -9.93 -20.21
N LEU A 213 -36.80 -11.14 -20.25
CA LEU A 213 -36.90 -12.11 -19.15
C LEU A 213 -35.96 -11.71 -17.99
N VAL A 214 -34.77 -11.20 -18.30
CA VAL A 214 -33.84 -10.63 -17.31
C VAL A 214 -34.48 -9.42 -16.63
N ASP A 215 -35.05 -8.49 -17.39
CA ASP A 215 -35.68 -7.27 -16.87
C ASP A 215 -36.90 -7.59 -15.98
N PHE A 216 -37.70 -8.59 -16.35
CA PHE A 216 -38.83 -9.03 -15.54
C PHE A 216 -38.40 -9.51 -14.15
N PHE A 217 -37.41 -10.41 -14.08
CA PHE A 217 -36.91 -10.91 -12.79
C PHE A 217 -36.06 -9.88 -12.03
N TYR A 218 -35.39 -8.97 -12.73
CA TYR A 218 -34.76 -7.81 -12.11
C TYR A 218 -35.80 -6.89 -11.44
N ASN A 219 -36.97 -6.68 -12.07
CA ASN A 219 -38.06 -5.89 -11.48
C ASN A 219 -38.68 -6.55 -10.23
N ILE A 220 -38.64 -7.88 -10.13
CA ILE A 220 -39.07 -8.63 -8.93
C ILE A 220 -38.05 -8.47 -7.79
N THR A 221 -36.76 -8.59 -8.08
CA THR A 221 -35.70 -8.57 -7.05
C THR A 221 -35.25 -7.15 -6.67
N LYS A 222 -35.28 -6.20 -7.60
CA LYS A 222 -34.82 -4.80 -7.47
C LYS A 222 -33.43 -4.65 -6.83
N GLY A 223 -32.53 -5.60 -7.10
CA GLY A 223 -31.18 -5.62 -6.51
C GLY A 223 -31.14 -5.88 -5.00
N LYS A 224 -32.26 -6.31 -4.38
CA LYS A 224 -32.36 -6.61 -2.94
C LYS A 224 -32.19 -8.09 -2.62
N SER A 225 -32.16 -8.94 -3.63
CA SER A 225 -32.02 -10.39 -3.52
C SER A 225 -31.07 -10.92 -4.59
N LEU A 226 -30.59 -12.15 -4.40
CA LEU A 226 -29.74 -12.83 -5.37
C LEU A 226 -30.54 -13.24 -6.61
N MET A 227 -30.05 -12.85 -7.79
CA MET A 227 -30.57 -13.29 -9.09
C MET A 227 -29.39 -13.87 -9.89
N MET A 228 -29.54 -15.10 -10.37
CA MET A 228 -28.54 -15.80 -11.18
C MET A 228 -29.11 -16.10 -12.57
N CYS A 229 -28.34 -15.83 -13.62
CA CYS A 229 -28.71 -16.20 -15.00
C CYS A 229 -28.02 -17.51 -15.37
N GLY A 230 -28.80 -18.57 -15.59
CA GLY A 230 -28.31 -19.87 -16.02
C GLY A 230 -28.25 -19.99 -17.55
N TYR A 231 -27.08 -20.32 -18.08
CA TYR A 231 -26.86 -20.62 -19.49
C TYR A 231 -26.32 -22.04 -19.65
N ILE A 232 -27.10 -22.91 -20.28
CA ILE A 232 -26.70 -24.29 -20.59
C ILE A 232 -26.22 -24.31 -22.05
N LEU A 233 -24.94 -24.63 -22.25
CA LEU A 233 -24.33 -24.81 -23.56
C LEU A 233 -24.33 -26.30 -23.92
N PRO A 234 -24.98 -26.73 -25.02
CA PRO A 234 -24.84 -28.10 -25.51
C PRO A 234 -23.41 -28.34 -26.02
N VAL A 235 -22.88 -29.55 -25.77
CA VAL A 235 -21.48 -29.93 -26.02
C VAL A 235 -21.00 -29.62 -27.44
N SER A 236 -21.86 -29.80 -28.44
CA SER A 236 -21.54 -29.52 -29.85
C SER A 236 -21.21 -28.04 -30.12
N VAL A 237 -21.85 -27.11 -29.39
CA VAL A 237 -21.67 -25.67 -29.55
C VAL A 237 -20.43 -25.17 -28.77
N TYR A 238 -20.09 -25.84 -27.67
CA TYR A 238 -18.92 -25.49 -26.84
C TYR A 238 -17.60 -25.66 -27.59
N VAL A 239 -17.49 -26.70 -28.42
CA VAL A 239 -16.29 -26.97 -29.24
C VAL A 239 -16.10 -25.92 -30.33
N THR A 240 -17.19 -25.43 -30.94
CA THR A 240 -17.12 -24.38 -31.97
C THR A 240 -16.66 -23.04 -31.39
N ILE A 241 -17.16 -22.65 -30.21
CA ILE A 241 -16.81 -21.38 -29.56
C ILE A 241 -15.33 -21.35 -29.11
N LEU A 242 -14.75 -22.49 -28.72
CA LEU A 242 -13.32 -22.60 -28.39
C LEU A 242 -12.42 -22.65 -29.63
N SER A 243 -12.96 -22.92 -30.82
CA SER A 243 -12.22 -22.92 -32.08
C SER A 243 -12.16 -21.54 -32.74
N GLU A 244 -13.07 -20.63 -32.39
CA GLU A 244 -13.16 -19.27 -32.94
C GLU A 244 -12.51 -18.19 -32.05
N ASN A 245 -12.10 -18.52 -30.83
CA ASN A 245 -11.32 -17.68 -29.91
C ASN A 245 -9.89 -18.19 -29.76
#